data_AF-A0A9Q4A9J6-F1
#
_entry.id   AF-A0A9Q4A9J6-F1
#
_cell.length_a   1.000
_cell.length_b   1.000
_cell.length_c   1.000
_cell.angle_alpha   90.00
_cell.angle_beta   90.00
_cell.angle_gamma   90.00
#
_symmetry.space_group_name_H-M   'P 1'
#
loop_
_entity.id
_entity.type
_entity.pdbx_description
1 polymer ?
#
loop_
_entity_poly.entity_id
_entity_poly.type
_entity_poly.pdbx_seq_one_letter_code
_entity_poly.pdbx_strand_id
1 'polypeptide(L)'
;AGPKRPQDRVALPQVAQAFNDFLGLQVKPAKGEEGRLESEGGGGVAVGNDAQVSGESHYEYNGQTYQLKDGAVVIAAITSCTNTSNPSVMMAAGLVAKKAVEKGLQRKPWVKSSLAPGSKVVTDYYAAAGLTQYLDALGFNLVGYGCTTCIGNSGPLLEPIEKAIQQSDLTVASVLSGNRNFEGRVHPLVKTNWLASPPLVVAYALAGSVRIDISSEPLGEGSDGQPVYLRDIWPSQKEIADAVASVNTGMFHKEYAEVFAGDEQWQAIEVPQAATYVWQDD
;
A
#
# COMPACT_ATOMS: atom_id res chain seq x y z
N ALA A 1 1.05 -9.66 -9.03
CA ALA A 1 1.35 -11.02 -8.53
C ALA A 1 0.90 -11.12 -7.08
N GLY A 2 0.33 -12.25 -6.66
CA GLY A 2 -0.31 -12.42 -5.35
C GLY A 2 -1.22 -13.65 -5.29
N PRO A 3 -1.84 -13.94 -4.14
CA PRO A 3 -1.82 -13.14 -2.91
C PRO A 3 -0.67 -13.47 -1.92
N LYS A 4 0.10 -14.55 -2.12
CA LYS A 4 1.11 -15.01 -1.13
C LYS A 4 2.52 -15.23 -1.67
N ARG A 5 2.73 -15.33 -2.99
CA ARG A 5 4.08 -15.56 -3.55
C ARG A 5 4.36 -14.67 -4.77
N PRO A 6 5.63 -14.30 -5.02
CA PRO A 6 5.96 -13.41 -6.15
C PRO A 6 5.74 -14.05 -7.53
N GLN A 7 5.86 -15.37 -7.62
CA GLN A 7 5.66 -16.13 -8.85
C GLN A 7 4.18 -16.35 -9.21
N ASP A 8 3.25 -16.08 -8.28
CA ASP A 8 1.80 -16.20 -8.51
C ASP A 8 1.31 -15.01 -9.35
N ARG A 9 1.53 -15.07 -10.66
CA ARG A 9 1.12 -14.02 -11.60
C ARG A 9 -0.36 -14.16 -11.90
N VAL A 10 -1.08 -13.05 -11.74
CA VAL A 10 -2.51 -12.93 -12.04
C VAL A 10 -2.67 -11.77 -13.01
N ALA A 11 -3.38 -11.97 -14.11
CA ALA A 11 -3.70 -10.89 -15.05
C ALA A 11 -4.60 -9.87 -14.36
N LEU A 12 -4.48 -8.58 -14.72
CA LEU A 12 -5.22 -7.52 -14.03
C LEU A 12 -6.74 -7.77 -13.96
N PRO A 13 -7.44 -8.22 -15.03
CA PRO A 13 -8.87 -8.51 -14.96
C PRO A 13 -9.25 -9.69 -14.06
N GLN A 14 -8.28 -10.52 -13.67
CA GLN A 14 -8.50 -11.74 -12.88
C GLN A 14 -8.18 -11.54 -11.39
N VAL A 15 -7.71 -10.37 -10.97
CA VAL A 15 -7.31 -10.14 -9.57
C VAL A 15 -8.48 -10.33 -8.61
N ALA A 16 -9.65 -9.78 -8.95
CA ALA A 16 -10.86 -9.95 -8.16
C ALA A 16 -11.27 -11.42 -8.02
N GLN A 17 -11.25 -12.18 -9.13
CA GLN A 17 -11.55 -13.60 -9.11
C GLN A 17 -10.52 -14.38 -8.28
N ALA A 18 -9.23 -14.15 -8.50
CA ALA A 18 -8.16 -14.82 -7.75
C ALA A 18 -8.25 -14.55 -6.24
N PHE A 19 -8.67 -13.34 -5.84
CA PHE A 19 -8.96 -13.04 -4.44
C PHE A 19 -10.18 -13.83 -3.93
N ASN A 20 -11.27 -13.88 -4.68
CA ASN A 20 -12.47 -14.62 -4.28
C ASN A 20 -12.20 -16.14 -4.19
N ASP A 21 -11.43 -16.70 -5.11
CA ASP A 21 -11.00 -18.10 -5.07
C ASP A 21 -10.14 -18.37 -3.82
N PHE A 22 -9.21 -17.46 -3.51
CA PHE A 22 -8.43 -17.53 -2.28
C PHE A 22 -9.32 -17.51 -1.03
N LEU A 23 -10.31 -16.62 -0.99
CA LEU A 23 -11.25 -16.52 0.13
C LEU A 23 -12.08 -17.80 0.27
N GLY A 24 -12.52 -18.40 -0.85
CA GLY A 24 -13.27 -19.66 -0.87
C GLY A 24 -12.47 -20.88 -0.40
N LEU A 25 -11.13 -20.83 -0.49
CA LEU A 25 -10.24 -21.86 0.05
C LEU A 25 -9.97 -21.71 1.55
N GLN A 26 -10.31 -20.56 2.16
CA GLN A 26 -10.19 -20.38 3.60
C GLN A 26 -11.34 -21.09 4.29
N VAL A 27 -11.05 -22.23 4.93
CA VAL A 27 -11.99 -22.89 5.84
C VAL A 27 -12.13 -22.01 7.07
N LYS A 28 -13.13 -21.13 7.08
CA LYS A 28 -13.59 -20.49 8.31
C LYS A 28 -14.50 -21.49 9.01
N PRO A 29 -14.19 -21.94 10.25
CA PRO A 29 -15.15 -22.74 10.99
C PRO A 29 -16.47 -21.99 11.05
N ALA A 30 -17.57 -22.68 10.76
CA ALA A 30 -18.88 -22.08 10.95
C ALA A 30 -19.00 -21.74 12.44
N LYS A 31 -19.43 -20.52 12.79
CA LYS A 31 -19.53 -20.05 14.20
C LYS A 31 -20.33 -20.99 15.11
N GLY A 32 -21.23 -21.81 14.54
CA GLY A 32 -21.98 -22.85 15.26
C GLY A 32 -21.15 -24.10 15.62
N GLU A 33 -20.08 -24.40 14.90
CA GLU A 33 -19.15 -25.49 15.24
C GLU A 33 -18.13 -25.05 16.30
N GLU A 34 -17.70 -23.79 16.29
CA GLU A 34 -16.77 -23.26 17.30
C GLU A 34 -17.41 -23.28 18.69
N GLY A 35 -18.64 -22.75 18.83
CA GLY A 35 -19.40 -22.87 20.08
C GLY A 35 -19.76 -24.31 20.48
N ARG A 36 -19.94 -25.21 19.50
CA ARG A 36 -20.16 -26.65 19.77
C ARG A 36 -18.88 -27.33 20.27
N LEU A 37 -17.73 -27.05 19.65
CA LEU A 37 -16.41 -27.58 20.00
C LEU A 37 -15.94 -27.04 21.36
N GLU A 38 -16.17 -25.76 21.66
CA GLU A 38 -15.89 -25.15 22.96
C GLU A 38 -16.80 -25.69 24.07
N SER A 39 -18.08 -25.93 23.75
CA SER A 39 -19.05 -26.56 24.65
C SER A 39 -18.71 -28.04 24.94
N GLU A 40 -18.25 -28.79 23.93
CA GLU A 40 -17.76 -30.18 24.08
C GLU A 40 -16.48 -30.28 24.92
N GLY A 41 -15.73 -29.17 25.09
CA GLY A 41 -14.53 -29.07 25.91
C GLY A 41 -14.73 -28.70 27.39
N GLY A 42 -15.99 -28.53 27.85
CA GLY A 42 -16.30 -28.27 29.26
C GLY A 42 -16.01 -26.83 29.75
N GLY A 43 -15.78 -25.87 28.86
CA GLY A 43 -15.61 -24.45 29.18
C GLY A 43 -16.94 -23.70 29.16
N GLY A 44 -17.41 -23.24 30.32
CA GLY A 44 -18.70 -22.58 30.47
C GLY A 44 -18.85 -21.22 29.78
N VAL A 45 -20.11 -20.91 29.44
CA VAL A 45 -20.73 -19.58 29.24
C VAL A 45 -19.91 -18.53 28.49
N ALA A 46 -19.94 -18.59 27.16
CA ALA A 46 -19.75 -17.39 26.34
C ALA A 46 -21.11 -16.67 26.18
N VAL A 47 -21.24 -15.56 26.91
CA VAL A 47 -22.36 -14.62 26.84
C VAL A 47 -22.20 -13.78 25.56
N GLY A 48 -23.21 -13.83 24.69
CA GLY A 48 -23.57 -12.78 23.73
C GLY A 48 -22.51 -12.34 22.72
N ASN A 49 -22.64 -12.81 21.48
CA ASN A 49 -22.17 -12.03 20.33
C ASN A 49 -23.17 -12.19 19.17
N ASP A 50 -24.38 -11.66 19.38
CA ASP A 50 -25.34 -11.48 18.31
C ASP A 50 -24.84 -10.38 17.36
N ALA A 51 -24.84 -10.74 16.07
CA ALA A 51 -24.75 -9.88 14.88
C ALA A 51 -23.38 -9.25 14.55
N GLN A 52 -22.55 -9.94 13.75
CA GLN A 52 -21.91 -9.33 12.58
C GLN A 52 -21.70 -10.36 11.46
N VAL A 53 -22.13 -9.97 10.26
CA VAL A 53 -22.09 -10.70 8.98
C VAL A 53 -20.65 -11.04 8.62
N SER A 54 -20.40 -12.28 8.17
CA SER A 54 -19.09 -12.73 7.72
C SER A 54 -18.62 -11.92 6.51
N GLY A 55 -17.56 -11.13 6.67
CA GLY A 55 -16.86 -10.45 5.57
C GLY A 55 -17.08 -8.95 5.43
N GLU A 56 -17.76 -8.30 6.39
CA GLU A 56 -17.85 -6.84 6.48
C GLU A 56 -17.83 -6.34 7.92
N SER A 57 -17.34 -5.12 8.11
CA SER A 57 -17.26 -4.41 9.39
C SER A 57 -17.48 -2.92 9.18
N HIS A 58 -18.00 -2.23 10.20
CA HIS A 58 -18.13 -0.78 10.20
C HIS A 58 -17.19 -0.19 11.24
N TYR A 59 -16.57 0.95 10.93
CA TYR A 59 -15.74 1.69 11.88
C TYR A 59 -16.00 3.19 11.73
N GLU A 60 -15.78 3.91 12.83
CA GLU A 60 -15.86 5.37 12.85
C GLU A 60 -14.46 5.98 12.78
N TYR A 61 -14.31 7.00 11.94
CA TYR A 61 -13.10 7.79 11.86
C TYR A 61 -13.45 9.22 11.45
N ASN A 62 -12.95 10.21 12.19
CA ASN A 62 -13.23 11.64 11.98
C ASN A 62 -14.74 11.99 11.89
N GLY A 63 -15.57 11.34 12.71
CA GLY A 63 -17.02 11.57 12.75
C GLY A 63 -17.79 11.03 11.55
N GLN A 64 -17.16 10.19 10.72
CA GLN A 64 -17.79 9.48 9.60
C GLN A 64 -17.72 7.98 9.84
N THR A 65 -18.79 7.27 9.47
CA THR A 65 -18.83 5.81 9.48
C THR A 65 -18.41 5.28 8.11
N TYR A 66 -17.44 4.36 8.11
CA TYR A 66 -16.96 3.68 6.91
C TYR A 66 -17.23 2.18 7.01
N GLN A 67 -17.42 1.56 5.86
CA GLN A 67 -17.57 0.12 5.73
C GLN A 67 -16.28 -0.49 5.19
N LEU A 68 -15.73 -1.46 5.92
CA LEU A 68 -14.60 -2.28 5.49
C LEU A 68 -15.12 -3.68 5.13
N LYS A 69 -14.62 -4.25 4.03
CA LYS A 69 -15.02 -5.58 3.54
C LYS A 69 -13.81 -6.45 3.30
N ASP A 70 -14.02 -7.75 3.21
CA ASP A 70 -13.01 -8.65 2.63
C ASP A 70 -12.53 -8.11 1.30
N GLY A 71 -11.22 -8.13 1.09
CA GLY A 71 -10.54 -7.58 -0.09
C GLY A 71 -10.23 -6.09 -0.03
N ALA A 72 -10.62 -5.38 1.04
CA ALA A 72 -10.25 -3.99 1.21
C ALA A 72 -8.73 -3.81 1.18
N VAL A 73 -8.26 -2.84 0.39
CA VAL A 73 -6.85 -2.45 0.33
C VAL A 73 -6.58 -1.54 1.51
N VAL A 74 -5.90 -2.05 2.54
CA VAL A 74 -5.58 -1.27 3.75
C VAL A 74 -4.15 -0.71 3.72
N ILE A 75 -3.32 -1.17 2.77
CA ILE A 75 -1.97 -0.63 2.54
C ILE A 75 -1.75 -0.49 1.03
N ALA A 76 -1.32 0.70 0.60
CA ALA A 76 -0.91 0.99 -0.77
C ALA A 76 0.47 1.67 -0.78
N ALA A 77 1.55 0.91 -1.00
CA ALA A 77 2.90 1.42 -0.83
C ALA A 77 3.69 1.48 -2.14
N ILE A 78 4.07 2.69 -2.57
CA ILE A 78 5.10 2.89 -3.57
C ILE A 78 6.44 2.79 -2.84
N THR A 79 7.08 1.64 -2.96
CA THR A 79 8.26 1.24 -2.20
C THR A 79 9.20 0.39 -3.06
N SER A 80 10.35 0.02 -2.49
CA SER A 80 11.33 -0.92 -3.06
C SER A 80 12.21 -0.34 -4.16
N CYS A 81 13.52 -0.58 -4.02
CA CYS A 81 14.51 -0.28 -5.04
C CYS A 81 14.24 -0.93 -6.40
N THR A 82 13.46 -2.02 -6.45
CA THR A 82 13.09 -2.68 -7.72
C THR A 82 12.31 -1.77 -8.65
N ASN A 83 11.38 -0.97 -8.13
CA ASN A 83 10.54 -0.09 -8.96
C ASN A 83 10.91 1.39 -8.80
N THR A 84 11.34 1.83 -7.61
CA THR A 84 11.66 3.26 -7.39
C THR A 84 12.93 3.71 -8.11
N SER A 85 13.74 2.76 -8.61
CA SER A 85 14.92 3.04 -9.45
C SER A 85 14.58 3.29 -10.92
N ASN A 86 13.33 3.08 -11.33
CA ASN A 86 12.88 3.23 -12.72
C ASN A 86 12.03 4.51 -12.87
N PRO A 87 12.58 5.59 -13.45
CA PRO A 87 11.86 6.85 -13.60
C PRO A 87 10.57 6.71 -14.41
N SER A 88 10.50 5.82 -15.39
CA SER A 88 9.32 5.67 -16.25
C SER A 88 8.07 5.26 -15.46
N VAL A 89 8.19 4.26 -14.57
CA VAL A 89 7.04 3.81 -13.77
C VAL A 89 6.73 4.77 -12.62
N MET A 90 7.75 5.47 -12.11
CA MET A 90 7.56 6.49 -11.09
C MET A 90 6.84 7.71 -11.65
N MET A 91 7.28 8.24 -12.80
CA MET A 91 6.57 9.32 -13.50
C MET A 91 5.16 8.91 -13.89
N ALA A 92 4.96 7.66 -14.34
CA ALA A 92 3.62 7.15 -14.60
C ALA A 92 2.72 7.20 -13.34
N ALA A 93 3.23 6.85 -12.16
CA ALA A 93 2.46 6.94 -10.92
C ALA A 93 2.08 8.38 -10.56
N GLY A 94 3.01 9.33 -10.70
CA GLY A 94 2.73 10.74 -10.49
C GLY A 94 1.70 11.28 -11.49
N LEU A 95 1.77 10.86 -12.76
CA LEU A 95 0.80 11.24 -13.78
C LEU A 95 -0.60 10.65 -13.52
N VAL A 96 -0.68 9.39 -13.07
CA VAL A 96 -1.95 8.79 -12.62
C VAL A 96 -2.52 9.58 -11.44
N ALA A 97 -1.70 9.94 -10.45
CA ALA A 97 -2.13 10.75 -9.32
C ALA A 97 -2.65 12.12 -9.77
N LYS A 98 -1.91 12.80 -10.66
CA LYS A 98 -2.33 14.07 -11.25
C LYS A 98 -3.70 13.98 -11.92
N LYS A 99 -3.86 13.04 -12.86
CA LYS A 99 -5.14 12.86 -13.59
C LYS A 99 -6.28 12.46 -12.67
N ALA A 100 -6.01 11.66 -11.64
CA ALA A 100 -7.02 11.28 -10.64
C ALA A 100 -7.51 12.49 -9.84
N VAL A 101 -6.58 13.30 -9.30
CA VAL A 101 -6.92 14.51 -8.53
C VAL A 101 -7.62 15.55 -9.40
N GLU A 102 -7.17 15.76 -10.64
CA GLU A 102 -7.81 16.69 -11.59
C GLU A 102 -9.24 16.26 -11.97
N LYS A 103 -9.55 14.96 -11.87
CA LYS A 103 -10.90 14.42 -12.03
C LYS A 103 -11.71 14.40 -10.72
N GLY A 104 -11.15 14.84 -9.60
CA GLY A 104 -11.83 14.86 -8.30
C GLY A 104 -11.82 13.53 -7.55
N LEU A 105 -10.99 12.56 -7.96
CA LEU A 105 -10.85 11.32 -7.21
C LEU A 105 -9.98 11.50 -5.96
N GLN A 106 -10.36 10.80 -4.90
CA GLN A 106 -9.60 10.70 -3.66
C GLN A 106 -9.38 9.22 -3.30
N ARG A 107 -8.23 8.92 -2.69
CA ARG A 107 -7.96 7.60 -2.10
C ARG A 107 -9.04 7.25 -1.05
N LYS A 108 -9.45 5.99 -0.97
CA LYS A 108 -10.39 5.55 0.08
C LYS A 108 -9.78 5.72 1.48
N PRO A 109 -10.55 6.16 2.49
CA PRO A 109 -10.02 6.60 3.78
C PRO A 109 -9.30 5.50 4.57
N TRP A 110 -9.69 4.23 4.40
CA TRP A 110 -9.05 3.09 5.08
C TRP A 110 -7.67 2.71 4.54
N VAL A 111 -7.26 3.24 3.39
CA VAL A 111 -5.99 2.85 2.76
C VAL A 111 -4.83 3.55 3.46
N LYS A 112 -3.79 2.85 3.90
CA LYS A 112 -2.54 3.51 4.32
C LYS A 112 -1.62 3.63 3.11
N SER A 113 -1.55 4.84 2.53
CA SER A 113 -0.67 5.15 1.40
C SER A 113 0.70 5.63 1.85
N SER A 114 1.75 5.32 1.09
CA SER A 114 3.11 5.79 1.39
C SER A 114 4.01 5.81 0.16
N LEU A 115 4.91 6.80 0.08
CA LEU A 115 6.00 6.86 -0.88
C LEU A 115 7.35 6.72 -0.15
N ALA A 116 8.08 5.64 -0.45
CA ALA A 116 9.39 5.35 0.10
C ALA A 116 10.40 5.05 -1.03
N PRO A 117 11.02 6.08 -1.62
CA PRO A 117 11.95 5.91 -2.70
C PRO A 117 13.33 5.46 -2.20
N GLY A 118 14.05 4.73 -3.05
CA GLY A 118 15.43 4.30 -2.76
C GLY A 118 16.48 5.42 -2.86
N SER A 119 16.13 6.60 -3.35
CA SER A 119 17.03 7.75 -3.53
C SER A 119 16.26 9.07 -3.52
N LYS A 120 16.91 10.13 -3.05
CA LYS A 120 16.45 11.52 -3.11
C LYS A 120 16.26 12.04 -4.54
N VAL A 121 16.94 11.44 -5.53
CA VAL A 121 16.73 11.79 -6.96
C VAL A 121 15.26 11.62 -7.38
N VAL A 122 14.53 10.68 -6.76
CA VAL A 122 13.12 10.44 -7.05
C VAL A 122 12.25 11.63 -6.71
N THR A 123 12.47 12.21 -5.52
CA THR A 123 11.71 13.38 -5.08
C THR A 123 12.10 14.62 -5.87
N ASP A 124 13.36 14.74 -6.28
CA ASP A 124 13.83 15.85 -7.12
C ASP A 124 13.13 15.87 -8.49
N TYR A 125 13.02 14.73 -9.19
CA TYR A 125 12.31 14.73 -10.47
C TYR A 125 10.79 14.87 -10.33
N TYR A 126 10.19 14.40 -9.23
CA TYR A 126 8.76 14.65 -8.98
C TYR A 126 8.49 16.12 -8.71
N ALA A 127 9.36 16.80 -7.96
CA ALA A 127 9.28 18.23 -7.72
C ALA A 127 9.46 19.01 -9.03
N ALA A 128 10.48 18.67 -9.83
CA ALA A 128 10.73 19.30 -11.14
C ALA A 128 9.56 19.12 -12.13
N ALA A 129 8.89 17.96 -12.10
CA ALA A 129 7.71 17.70 -12.92
C ALA A 129 6.40 18.25 -12.33
N GLY A 130 6.43 18.86 -11.14
CA GLY A 130 5.25 19.37 -10.44
C GLY A 130 4.27 18.29 -9.97
N LEU A 131 4.73 17.04 -9.82
CA LEU A 131 3.90 15.86 -9.52
C LEU A 131 3.74 15.59 -8.02
N THR A 132 4.66 16.08 -7.18
CA THR A 132 4.68 15.85 -5.73
C THR A 132 3.34 16.19 -5.07
N GLN A 133 2.77 17.36 -5.37
CA GLN A 133 1.51 17.82 -4.79
C GLN A 133 0.32 16.88 -5.04
N TYR A 134 0.29 16.18 -6.18
CA TYR A 134 -0.79 15.26 -6.53
C TYR A 134 -0.63 13.92 -5.81
N LEU A 135 0.62 13.47 -5.63
CA LEU A 135 0.91 12.31 -4.79
C LEU A 135 0.53 12.60 -3.33
N ASP A 136 0.90 13.76 -2.83
CA ASP A 136 0.57 14.21 -1.47
C ASP A 136 -0.95 14.33 -1.26
N ALA A 137 -1.69 14.87 -2.23
CA ALA A 137 -3.15 14.96 -2.16
C ALA A 137 -3.82 13.58 -2.03
N LEU A 138 -3.25 12.54 -2.65
CA LEU A 138 -3.72 11.15 -2.50
C LEU A 138 -3.11 10.43 -1.28
N GLY A 139 -2.31 11.12 -0.47
CA GLY A 139 -1.67 10.59 0.74
C GLY A 139 -0.41 9.77 0.47
N PHE A 140 0.17 9.82 -0.73
CA PHE A 140 1.48 9.22 -1.04
C PHE A 140 2.62 10.15 -0.65
N ASN A 141 2.58 10.63 0.60
CA ASN A 141 3.63 11.48 1.13
C ASN A 141 4.95 10.70 1.24
N LEU A 142 6.06 11.43 1.11
CA LEU A 142 7.39 10.89 1.38
C LEU A 142 7.46 10.49 2.86
N VAL A 143 7.57 9.20 3.14
CA VAL A 143 7.71 8.68 4.51
C VAL A 143 9.16 8.39 4.91
N GLY A 144 10.07 8.42 3.94
CA GLY A 144 11.51 8.22 4.15
C GLY A 144 12.21 7.57 2.97
N TYR A 145 13.53 7.62 2.98
CA TYR A 145 14.39 6.99 1.98
C TYR A 145 14.91 5.66 2.49
N GLY A 146 14.37 4.54 1.99
CA GLY A 146 14.75 3.22 2.47
C GLY A 146 13.74 2.13 2.16
N CYS A 147 13.96 0.95 2.73
CA CYS A 147 13.16 -0.23 2.39
C CYS A 147 11.70 -0.18 2.88
N THR A 148 11.43 0.41 4.05
CA THR A 148 10.10 0.61 4.65
C THR A 148 9.17 -0.63 4.49
N THR A 149 7.98 -0.47 3.91
CA THR A 149 6.98 -1.51 3.66
C THR A 149 7.53 -2.69 2.85
N CYS A 150 8.53 -2.48 1.98
CA CYS A 150 9.15 -3.59 1.22
C CYS A 150 9.78 -4.66 2.13
N ILE A 151 10.21 -4.27 3.34
CA ILE A 151 10.77 -5.18 4.34
C ILE A 151 9.85 -5.38 5.54
N GLY A 152 8.56 -5.09 5.41
CA GLY A 152 7.59 -5.25 6.50
C GLY A 152 7.58 -4.12 7.53
N ASN A 153 8.41 -3.08 7.36
CA ASN A 153 8.36 -1.87 8.18
C ASN A 153 7.23 -0.96 7.68
N SER A 154 6.01 -1.49 7.66
CA SER A 154 4.80 -0.81 7.21
C SER A 154 4.19 0.08 8.29
N GLY A 155 4.57 -0.10 9.56
CA GLY A 155 4.03 0.61 10.72
C GLY A 155 2.54 0.29 10.98
N PRO A 156 1.95 0.84 12.05
CA PRO A 156 0.57 0.51 12.46
C PRO A 156 -0.46 1.04 11.46
N LEU A 157 -1.61 0.38 11.35
CA LEU A 157 -2.80 0.98 10.73
C LEU A 157 -3.49 1.89 11.75
N LEU A 158 -4.52 2.62 11.31
CA LEU A 158 -5.33 3.39 12.27
C LEU A 158 -6.08 2.42 13.19
N GLU A 159 -6.08 2.69 14.49
CA GLU A 159 -6.68 1.82 15.50
C GLU A 159 -8.12 1.39 15.19
N PRO A 160 -9.04 2.26 14.71
CA PRO A 160 -10.38 1.85 14.32
C PRO A 160 -10.41 0.80 13.19
N ILE A 161 -9.45 0.87 12.26
CA ILE A 161 -9.32 -0.07 11.14
C ILE A 161 -8.78 -1.41 11.65
N GLU A 162 -7.77 -1.40 12.54
CA GLU A 162 -7.23 -2.62 13.14
C GLU A 162 -8.32 -3.38 13.91
N LYS A 163 -9.10 -2.67 14.73
CA LYS A 163 -10.24 -3.23 15.46
C LYS A 163 -11.26 -3.84 14.51
N ALA A 164 -11.64 -3.12 13.44
CA ALA A 164 -12.61 -3.63 12.46
C ALA A 164 -12.12 -4.88 11.73
N ILE A 165 -10.82 -4.95 11.38
CA ILE A 165 -10.22 -6.14 10.76
C ILE A 165 -10.29 -7.33 11.73
N GLN A 166 -9.90 -7.13 12.98
CA GLN A 166 -9.81 -8.19 13.98
C GLN A 166 -11.19 -8.70 14.42
N GLN A 167 -12.12 -7.79 14.75
CA GLN A 167 -13.45 -8.14 15.27
C GLN A 167 -14.29 -8.94 14.27
N SER A 168 -14.13 -8.66 12.97
CA SER A 168 -14.91 -9.31 11.91
C SER A 168 -14.08 -10.34 11.13
N ASP A 169 -12.86 -10.65 11.59
CA ASP A 169 -11.89 -11.54 10.94
C ASP A 169 -11.77 -11.29 9.42
N LEU A 170 -11.58 -10.02 9.03
CA LEU A 170 -11.55 -9.63 7.62
C LEU A 170 -10.26 -10.09 6.94
N THR A 171 -10.40 -10.64 5.74
CA THR A 171 -9.30 -10.93 4.84
C THR A 171 -9.02 -9.69 3.99
N VAL A 172 -8.15 -8.81 4.50
CA VAL A 172 -7.76 -7.57 3.80
C VAL A 172 -6.49 -7.73 2.96
N ALA A 173 -6.23 -6.73 2.12
CA ALA A 173 -5.15 -6.73 1.14
C ALA A 173 -4.15 -5.58 1.34
N SER A 174 -2.90 -5.83 0.95
CA SER A 174 -1.93 -4.79 0.62
C SER A 174 -1.61 -4.82 -0.87
N VAL A 175 -1.33 -3.65 -1.44
CA VAL A 175 -0.79 -3.50 -2.80
C VAL A 175 0.50 -2.71 -2.71
N LEU A 176 1.60 -3.26 -3.21
CA LEU A 176 2.92 -2.63 -3.10
C LEU A 176 3.75 -2.80 -4.36
N SER A 177 4.60 -1.82 -4.65
CA SER A 177 5.60 -1.91 -5.73
C SER A 177 6.88 -2.64 -5.33
N GLY A 178 6.75 -3.61 -4.42
CA GLY A 178 7.83 -4.45 -3.93
C GLY A 178 8.15 -5.65 -4.84
N ASN A 179 8.91 -6.59 -4.29
CA ASN A 179 9.29 -7.84 -4.95
C ASN A 179 8.96 -9.11 -4.14
N ARG A 180 8.50 -8.97 -2.89
CA ARG A 180 8.11 -10.06 -1.99
C ARG A 180 6.75 -9.76 -1.35
N ASN A 181 5.91 -10.78 -1.24
CA ASN A 181 4.52 -10.65 -0.80
C ASN A 181 4.04 -11.88 0.00
N PHE A 182 4.95 -12.51 0.75
CA PHE A 182 4.59 -13.58 1.67
C PHE A 182 3.63 -13.09 2.75
N GLU A 183 2.71 -13.95 3.17
CA GLU A 183 1.80 -13.68 4.29
C GLU A 183 2.60 -13.34 5.56
N GLY A 184 2.12 -12.36 6.33
CA GLY A 184 2.81 -11.86 7.53
C GLY A 184 4.08 -11.03 7.25
N ARG A 185 4.60 -10.98 6.02
CA ARG A 185 5.82 -10.22 5.70
C ARG A 185 5.59 -8.71 5.62
N VAL A 186 4.44 -8.29 5.11
CA VAL A 186 4.15 -6.87 4.82
C VAL A 186 3.55 -6.18 6.05
N HIS A 187 2.50 -6.77 6.64
CA HIS A 187 1.84 -6.29 7.85
C HIS A 187 1.14 -7.48 8.54
N PRO A 188 1.13 -7.58 9.88
CA PRO A 188 0.57 -8.72 10.60
C PRO A 188 -0.93 -8.94 10.35
N LEU A 189 -1.70 -7.86 10.18
CA LEU A 189 -3.15 -7.93 9.92
C LEU A 189 -3.52 -8.18 8.45
N VAL A 190 -2.54 -8.28 7.54
CA VAL A 190 -2.81 -8.41 6.09
C VAL A 190 -2.52 -9.84 5.63
N LYS A 191 -3.59 -10.54 5.24
CA LYS A 191 -3.54 -11.94 4.78
C LYS A 191 -3.20 -12.07 3.28
N THR A 192 -3.45 -11.03 2.48
CA THR A 192 -3.19 -11.04 1.02
C THR A 192 -2.32 -9.86 0.60
N ASN A 193 -1.25 -10.11 -0.16
CA ASN A 193 -0.28 -9.08 -0.56
C ASN A 193 -0.06 -9.15 -2.07
N TRP A 194 -0.22 -8.01 -2.74
CA TRP A 194 -0.22 -7.92 -4.20
C TRP A 194 0.92 -7.03 -4.69
N LEU A 195 1.83 -7.62 -5.46
CA LEU A 195 2.89 -6.91 -6.16
C LEU A 195 2.33 -6.30 -7.44
N ALA A 196 2.45 -4.98 -7.59
CA ALA A 196 1.96 -4.23 -8.74
C ALA A 196 2.94 -3.09 -9.10
N SER A 197 2.82 -2.53 -10.30
CA SER A 197 3.61 -1.35 -10.67
C SER A 197 3.19 -0.12 -9.85
N PRO A 198 4.07 0.87 -9.63
CA PRO A 198 3.72 2.12 -8.94
C PRO A 198 2.38 2.78 -9.39
N PRO A 199 2.04 2.93 -10.69
CA PRO A 199 0.75 3.49 -11.08
C PRO A 199 -0.45 2.61 -10.71
N LEU A 200 -0.29 1.28 -10.69
CA LEU A 200 -1.34 0.37 -10.22
C LEU A 200 -1.53 0.45 -8.70
N VAL A 201 -0.46 0.70 -7.94
CA VAL A 201 -0.58 0.95 -6.48
C VAL A 201 -1.46 2.17 -6.24
N VAL A 202 -1.28 3.26 -7.00
CA VAL A 202 -2.17 4.45 -6.95
C VAL A 202 -3.60 4.08 -7.32
N ALA A 203 -3.81 3.35 -8.42
CA ALA A 203 -5.15 2.93 -8.85
C ALA A 203 -5.89 2.09 -7.80
N TYR A 204 -5.22 1.13 -7.15
CA TYR A 204 -5.82 0.32 -6.09
C TYR A 204 -6.07 1.12 -4.80
N ALA A 205 -5.31 2.18 -4.55
CA ALA A 205 -5.61 3.10 -3.45
C ALA A 205 -6.90 3.89 -3.71
N LEU A 206 -7.15 4.30 -4.96
CA LEU A 206 -8.38 4.97 -5.38
C LEU A 206 -9.59 4.02 -5.31
N ALA A 207 -9.45 2.81 -5.86
CA ALA A 207 -10.49 1.78 -5.82
C ALA A 207 -10.78 1.31 -4.38
N GLY A 208 -9.72 1.15 -3.57
CA GLY A 208 -9.77 0.73 -2.17
C GLY A 208 -10.08 -0.74 -1.93
N SER A 209 -10.15 -1.57 -2.97
CA SER A 209 -10.39 -3.01 -2.86
C SER A 209 -9.76 -3.77 -4.03
N VAL A 210 -9.24 -4.97 -3.75
CA VAL A 210 -8.77 -5.91 -4.80
C VAL A 210 -9.90 -6.75 -5.40
N ARG A 211 -11.13 -6.63 -4.87
CA ARG A 211 -12.33 -7.30 -5.40
C ARG A 211 -13.01 -6.52 -6.52
N ILE A 212 -12.50 -5.34 -6.86
CA ILE A 212 -12.95 -4.52 -7.98
C ILE A 212 -12.06 -4.87 -9.17
N ASP A 213 -12.66 -5.26 -10.29
CA ASP A 213 -11.94 -5.36 -11.56
C ASP A 213 -11.67 -3.96 -12.11
N ILE A 214 -10.57 -3.35 -11.67
CA ILE A 214 -10.18 -1.99 -12.10
C ILE A 214 -9.90 -1.87 -13.61
N SER A 215 -9.92 -2.98 -14.37
CA SER A 215 -9.81 -2.93 -15.83
C SER A 215 -11.15 -2.62 -16.52
N SER A 216 -12.28 -2.87 -15.86
CA SER A 216 -13.63 -2.72 -16.42
C SER A 216 -14.59 -1.92 -15.53
N GLU A 217 -14.36 -1.88 -14.21
CA GLU A 217 -15.15 -1.15 -13.23
C GLU A 217 -14.54 0.23 -12.92
N PRO A 218 -15.37 1.22 -12.53
CA PRO A 218 -14.87 2.55 -12.18
C PRO A 218 -14.06 2.53 -10.87
N LEU A 219 -13.05 3.39 -10.80
CA LEU A 219 -12.25 3.62 -9.59
C LEU A 219 -13.01 4.48 -8.58
N GLY A 220 -13.91 5.32 -9.07
CA GLY A 220 -14.74 6.22 -8.28
C GLY A 220 -15.55 7.15 -9.17
N GLU A 221 -16.22 8.10 -8.53
CA GLU A 221 -17.00 9.15 -9.18
C GLU A 221 -16.18 10.43 -9.20
N GLY A 222 -16.11 11.10 -10.35
CA GLY A 222 -15.40 12.36 -10.51
C GLY A 222 -16.18 13.53 -9.93
N SER A 223 -15.56 14.72 -9.90
CA SER A 223 -16.21 15.96 -9.45
C SER A 223 -17.40 16.39 -10.32
N ASP A 224 -17.53 15.83 -11.51
CA ASP A 224 -18.64 16.03 -12.45
C ASP A 224 -19.76 14.98 -12.31
N GLY A 225 -19.65 14.08 -11.32
CA GLY A 225 -20.57 12.98 -11.10
C GLY A 225 -20.44 11.80 -12.06
N GLN A 226 -19.43 11.81 -12.96
CA GLN A 226 -19.23 10.73 -13.92
C GLN A 226 -18.32 9.63 -13.37
N PRO A 227 -18.56 8.36 -13.73
CA PRO A 227 -17.66 7.28 -13.37
C PRO A 227 -16.29 7.47 -14.03
N VAL A 228 -15.22 7.42 -13.23
CA VAL A 228 -13.84 7.50 -13.71
C VAL A 228 -13.23 6.11 -13.72
N TYR A 229 -12.81 5.66 -14.90
CA TYR A 229 -12.18 4.36 -15.13
C TYR A 229 -10.65 4.48 -15.14
N LEU A 230 -9.96 3.36 -14.97
CA LEU A 230 -8.50 3.31 -15.06
C LEU A 230 -7.97 3.91 -16.37
N ARG A 231 -8.63 3.61 -17.50
CA ARG A 231 -8.28 4.15 -18.82
C ARG A 231 -8.34 5.68 -18.92
N ASP A 232 -9.14 6.33 -18.08
CA ASP A 232 -9.32 7.79 -18.12
C ASP A 232 -8.18 8.53 -17.42
N ILE A 233 -7.45 7.85 -16.54
CA ILE A 233 -6.32 8.39 -15.78
C ILE A 233 -4.99 7.73 -16.14
N TRP A 234 -4.98 6.71 -17.00
CA TRP A 234 -3.76 6.04 -17.42
C TRP A 234 -2.95 6.93 -18.38
N PRO A 235 -1.66 7.18 -18.11
CA PRO A 235 -0.84 8.00 -18.99
C PRO A 235 -0.47 7.22 -20.26
N SER A 236 -0.40 7.93 -21.37
CA SER A 236 0.15 7.42 -22.62
C SER A 236 1.68 7.31 -22.53
N GLN A 237 2.27 6.50 -23.41
CA GLN A 237 3.74 6.39 -23.51
C GLN A 237 4.41 7.73 -23.81
N LYS A 238 3.74 8.61 -24.57
CA LYS A 238 4.24 9.96 -24.87
C LYS A 238 4.29 10.83 -23.61
N GLU A 239 3.22 10.86 -22.82
CA GLU A 239 3.19 11.63 -21.57
C GLU A 239 4.26 11.14 -20.58
N ILE A 240 4.50 9.83 -20.51
CA ILE A 240 5.57 9.27 -19.68
C ILE A 240 6.94 9.71 -20.21
N ALA A 241 7.18 9.61 -21.51
CA ALA A 241 8.46 10.01 -22.12
C ALA A 241 8.75 11.50 -21.92
N ASP A 242 7.73 12.35 -22.13
CA ASP A 242 7.82 13.80 -21.93
C ASP A 242 8.11 14.13 -20.44
N ALA A 243 7.49 13.42 -19.50
CA ALA A 243 7.81 13.58 -18.07
C ALA A 243 9.23 13.08 -17.74
N VAL A 244 9.64 11.92 -18.24
CA VAL A 244 11.00 11.38 -18.01
C VAL A 244 12.07 12.30 -18.57
N ALA A 245 11.79 13.09 -19.62
CA ALA A 245 12.72 14.09 -20.14
C ALA A 245 13.08 15.20 -19.13
N SER A 246 12.29 15.39 -18.06
CA SER A 246 12.64 16.33 -16.98
C SER A 246 13.70 15.78 -16.02
N VAL A 247 14.01 14.48 -16.10
CA VAL A 247 15.06 13.83 -15.30
C VAL A 247 16.42 14.17 -15.93
N ASN A 248 17.23 14.96 -15.22
CA ASN A 248 18.53 15.40 -15.72
C ASN A 248 19.70 14.89 -14.87
N THR A 249 20.87 14.79 -15.49
CA THR A 249 22.11 14.29 -14.85
C THR A 249 22.55 15.13 -13.66
N GLY A 250 22.23 16.43 -13.64
CA GLY A 250 22.58 17.33 -12.53
C GLY A 250 21.92 16.92 -11.21
N MET A 251 20.69 16.41 -11.25
CA MET A 251 20.01 15.85 -10.07
C MET A 251 20.83 14.71 -9.43
N PHE A 252 21.40 13.83 -10.26
CA PHE A 252 22.22 12.72 -9.76
C PHE A 252 23.54 13.24 -9.17
N HIS A 253 24.25 14.13 -9.87
CA HIS A 253 25.51 14.67 -9.34
C HIS A 253 25.35 15.35 -7.98
N LYS A 254 24.27 16.12 -7.79
CA LYS A 254 23.92 16.75 -6.53
C LYS A 254 23.72 15.71 -5.42
N GLU A 255 22.80 14.76 -5.61
CA GLU A 255 22.42 13.82 -4.56
C GLU A 255 23.55 12.83 -4.20
N TYR A 256 24.38 12.43 -5.17
CA TYR A 256 25.52 11.55 -4.90
C TYR A 256 26.72 12.27 -4.27
N ALA A 257 26.87 13.58 -4.46
CA ALA A 257 27.92 14.36 -3.77
C ALA A 257 27.68 14.47 -2.26
N GLU A 258 26.42 14.45 -1.84
CA GLU A 258 26.01 14.65 -0.43
C GLU A 258 25.72 13.33 0.31
N VAL A 259 25.87 12.17 -0.34
CA VAL A 259 25.44 10.88 0.21
C VAL A 259 26.13 10.50 1.53
N PHE A 260 27.38 10.95 1.74
CA PHE A 260 28.16 10.66 2.94
C PHE A 260 28.07 11.76 4.00
N ALA A 261 27.43 12.89 3.70
CA ALA A 261 27.33 13.98 4.66
C ALA A 261 26.48 13.59 5.88
N GLY A 262 25.43 12.78 5.67
CA GLY A 262 24.45 12.44 6.70
C GLY A 262 23.68 13.67 7.18
N ASP A 263 22.83 13.48 8.19
CA ASP A 263 22.18 14.58 8.91
C ASP A 263 22.98 14.97 10.16
N GLU A 264 22.49 15.97 10.90
CA GLU A 264 23.13 16.43 12.14
C GLU A 264 23.29 15.30 13.17
N GLN A 265 22.33 14.37 13.22
CA GLN A 265 22.39 13.23 14.12
C GLN A 265 23.51 12.26 13.74
N TRP A 266 23.64 11.94 12.45
CA TRP A 266 24.73 11.13 11.93
C TRP A 266 26.10 11.74 12.19
N GLN A 267 26.24 13.06 11.97
CA GLN A 267 27.49 13.78 12.20
C GLN A 267 27.85 13.88 13.69
N ALA A 268 26.87 13.83 14.59
CA ALA A 268 27.06 13.87 16.03
C ALA A 268 27.45 12.51 16.65
N ILE A 269 27.49 11.42 15.88
CA ILE A 269 27.88 10.10 16.40
C ILE A 269 29.36 10.12 16.78
N GLU A 270 29.64 9.99 18.08
CA GLU A 270 30.99 9.81 18.58
C GLU A 270 31.50 8.40 18.28
N VAL A 271 32.57 8.30 17.48
CA VAL A 271 33.20 7.02 17.12
C VAL A 271 34.54 6.92 17.83
N PRO A 272 34.76 5.90 18.70
CA PRO A 272 36.05 5.68 19.34
C PRO A 272 37.16 5.49 18.31
N GLN A 273 38.29 6.16 18.50
CA GLN A 273 39.49 5.93 17.68
C GLN A 273 40.19 4.64 18.12
N ALA A 274 39.61 3.50 17.77
CA ALA A 274 40.16 2.18 18.03
C ALA A 274 40.25 1.37 16.73
N ALA A 275 41.34 0.61 16.56
CA ALA A 275 41.52 -0.27 15.39
C ALA A 275 40.64 -1.52 15.45
N THR A 276 40.15 -1.88 16.65
CA THR A 276 39.27 -3.02 16.91
C THR A 276 38.05 -2.56 17.68
N TYR A 277 36.91 -3.22 17.47
CA TYR A 277 35.69 -2.96 18.22
C TYR A 277 35.92 -3.13 19.72
N VAL A 278 35.55 -2.12 20.51
CA VAL A 278 35.65 -2.15 21.97
C VAL A 278 34.37 -2.78 22.50
N TRP A 279 34.41 -4.10 22.71
CA TRP A 279 33.32 -4.82 23.37
C TRP A 279 33.05 -4.19 24.74
N GLN A 280 31.79 -3.82 24.98
CA GLN A 280 31.36 -3.41 26.32
C GLN A 280 31.25 -4.68 27.17
N ASP A 281 31.67 -4.60 28.43
CA ASP A 281 31.40 -5.66 29.40
C ASP A 281 29.87 -5.77 29.61
N ASP A 282 29.37 -6.99 29.81
CA ASP A 282 27.94 -7.31 29.94
C ASP A 282 27.22 -6.56 31.08
#